data_AF-A0A1F8WMS7-F1
#
_entry.id   AF-A0A1F8WMS7-F1
#
_cell.length_a   1.000
_cell.length_b   1.000
_cell.length_c   1.000
_cell.angle_alpha   90.00
_cell.angle_beta   90.00
_cell.angle_gamma   90.00
#
_symmetry.space_group_name_H-M   'P 1'
#
loop_
_entity.id
_entity.type
_entity.pdbx_description
1 polymer ?
#
loop_
_entity_poly.entity_id
_entity_poly.type
_entity_poly.pdbx_seq_one_letter_code
_entity_poly.pdbx_strand_id
1 'polypeptide(L)'
;MFILGNLLIALGRVVSIVANLYTFILACSVVLSWIKPDPSNTLVQIIYNLTWPVLNKVRRFVPSFLWKSGIDFTPVLVMILLIFLETLVSGTLIDTGLRLKNR
;
A
#
# COMPACT_ATOMS: atom_id res chain seq x y z
N MET A 1 19.32 23.62 -9.19
CA MET A 1 18.91 23.12 -10.53
C MET A 1 17.39 22.93 -10.56
N PHE A 2 16.65 23.95 -11.01
CA PHE A 2 15.18 24.01 -10.88
C PHE A 2 14.43 22.82 -11.50
N ILE A 3 14.79 22.42 -12.72
CA ILE A 3 14.10 21.34 -13.47
C ILE A 3 14.23 20.00 -12.74
N LEU A 4 15.44 19.67 -12.29
CA LEU A 4 15.73 18.39 -11.63
C LEU A 4 15.05 18.31 -10.25
N GLY A 5 14.98 19.43 -9.51
CA GLY A 5 14.23 19.52 -8.27
C GLY A 5 12.73 19.26 -8.46
N ASN A 6 12.10 19.88 -9.46
CA ASN A 6 10.68 19.64 -9.75
C ASN A 6 10.41 18.20 -10.21
N LEU A 7 11.33 17.58 -10.96
CA LEU A 7 11.20 16.18 -11.38
C LEU A 7 11.17 15.23 -10.18
N LEU A 8 12.08 15.39 -9.21
CA LEU A 8 12.10 14.55 -8.00
C LEU A 8 10.84 14.74 -7.15
N ILE A 9 10.36 15.97 -7.01
CA ILE A 9 9.09 16.25 -6.30
C ILE A 9 7.92 15.54 -7.00
N ALA A 10 7.84 15.62 -8.33
CA ALA A 10 6.79 14.96 -9.10
C ALA A 10 6.84 13.43 -8.92
N LEU A 11 8.04 12.84 -8.98
CA LEU A 11 8.23 11.40 -8.74
C LEU A 11 7.78 11.00 -7.33
N GLY A 12 8.20 11.73 -6.30
CA GLY A 12 7.77 11.46 -4.93
C GLY A 12 6.25 11.51 -4.76
N ARG A 13 5.58 12.49 -5.40
CA ARG A 13 4.11 12.59 -5.39
C ARG A 13 3.43 11.39 -6.08
N VAL A 14 3.95 10.95 -7.23
CA VAL A 14 3.41 9.77 -7.94
C VAL A 14 3.54 8.53 -7.05
N VAL A 15 4.70 8.33 -6.41
CA VAL A 15 4.90 7.23 -5.45
C VAL A 15 3.87 7.28 -4.32
N SER A 16 3.66 8.46 -3.73
CA SER A 16 2.69 8.65 -2.66
C SER A 16 1.26 8.31 -3.10
N ILE A 17 0.84 8.78 -4.29
CA ILE A 17 -0.49 8.49 -4.83
C ILE A 17 -0.70 6.99 -5.02
N VAL A 18 0.28 6.29 -5.61
CA VAL A 18 0.19 4.84 -5.86
C VAL A 18 0.14 4.07 -4.55
N ALA A 19 0.98 4.41 -3.58
CA ALA A 19 1.00 3.78 -2.26
C ALA A 19 -0.30 4.02 -1.49
N ASN A 20 -0.85 5.23 -1.53
CA ASN A 20 -2.14 5.56 -0.89
C ASN A 20 -3.30 4.81 -1.55
N LEU A 21 -3.32 4.72 -2.88
CA LEU A 21 -4.33 3.95 -3.60
C LEU A 21 -4.27 2.46 -3.23
N TYR A 22 -3.06 1.89 -3.16
CA TYR A 22 -2.90 0.49 -2.77
C TYR A 22 -3.26 0.26 -1.29
N THR A 23 -2.94 1.21 -0.41
CA THR A 23 -3.38 1.21 1.00
C THR A 23 -4.91 1.19 1.10
N PHE A 24 -5.61 1.96 0.27
CA PHE A 24 -7.07 1.94 0.21
C PHE A 24 -7.61 0.58 -0.25
N ILE A 25 -7.00 -0.04 -1.27
CA ILE A 25 -7.38 -1.38 -1.73
C ILE A 25 -7.19 -2.42 -0.61
N LEU A 26 -6.10 -2.33 0.16
CA LEU A 26 -5.87 -3.20 1.33
C LEU A 26 -6.93 -2.95 2.42
N ALA A 27 -7.32 -1.70 2.68
CA ALA A 27 -8.39 -1.38 3.61
C ALA A 27 -9.73 -2.01 3.16
N CYS A 28 -10.06 -1.95 1.87
CA CYS A 28 -11.21 -2.67 1.32
C CYS A 28 -11.10 -4.18 1.57
N SER A 29 -9.92 -4.78 1.37
CA SER A 29 -9.70 -6.20 1.65
C SER A 29 -9.96 -6.58 3.12
N VAL A 30 -9.57 -5.72 4.08
CA VAL A 30 -9.91 -5.90 5.51
C VAL A 30 -11.41 -5.94 5.70
N VAL A 31 -12.14 -4.96 5.15
CA VAL A 31 -13.61 -4.89 5.26
C VAL A 31 -14.26 -6.13 4.66
N LEU A 32 -13.82 -6.57 3.47
CA LEU A 32 -14.33 -7.79 2.82
C LEU A 32 -14.07 -9.04 3.69
N SER A 33 -12.94 -9.10 4.40
CA SER A 33 -12.66 -10.23 5.30
C SER A 33 -13.63 -10.30 6.48
N TRP A 34 -14.11 -9.16 6.97
CA TRP A 34 -15.02 -9.09 8.12
C TRP A 34 -16.46 -9.43 7.75
N ILE A 35 -16.94 -8.90 6.61
CA ILE A 35 -18.35 -9.04 6.21
C ILE A 35 -18.61 -10.32 5.41
N LYS A 36 -17.56 -10.98 4.89
CA LYS A 36 -17.64 -12.22 4.07
C LYS A 36 -18.69 -12.13 2.94
N PRO A 37 -18.50 -11.20 1.98
CA PRO A 37 -19.44 -11.01 0.89
C PRO A 37 -19.39 -12.16 -0.13
N ASP A 38 -20.36 -12.21 -1.04
CA ASP A 38 -20.43 -13.21 -2.10
C ASP A 38 -19.16 -13.18 -2.98
N PRO A 39 -18.39 -14.29 -3.06
CA PRO A 39 -17.17 -14.37 -3.84
C PRO A 39 -17.39 -14.28 -5.37
N SER A 40 -18.61 -14.46 -5.86
CA SER A 40 -18.93 -14.33 -7.28
C SER A 40 -18.96 -12.87 -7.75
N ASN A 41 -18.99 -11.90 -6.84
CA ASN A 41 -18.99 -10.49 -7.18
C ASN A 41 -17.65 -10.05 -7.80
N THR A 42 -17.70 -9.45 -8.98
CA THR A 42 -16.52 -8.99 -9.73
C THR A 42 -15.62 -8.03 -8.93
N LEU A 43 -16.19 -7.13 -8.13
CA LEU A 43 -15.40 -6.19 -7.31
C LEU A 43 -14.63 -6.91 -6.21
N VAL A 44 -15.24 -7.93 -5.59
CA VAL A 44 -14.59 -8.77 -4.58
C VAL A 44 -13.41 -9.51 -5.20
N GLN A 45 -13.58 -10.06 -6.40
CA GLN A 45 -12.52 -10.76 -7.13
C GLN A 45 -11.38 -9.82 -7.52
N ILE A 46 -11.68 -8.60 -7.99
CA ILE A 46 -10.65 -7.60 -8.31
C ILE A 46 -9.81 -7.28 -7.07
N ILE A 47 -10.44 -6.96 -5.94
CA ILE A 47 -9.74 -6.62 -4.70
C ILE A 47 -8.92 -7.83 -4.22
N TYR A 48 -9.49 -9.03 -4.26
CA TYR A 48 -8.78 -10.25 -3.88
C TYR A 48 -7.57 -10.49 -4.78
N ASN A 49 -7.71 -10.39 -6.10
CA ASN A 49 -6.63 -10.63 -7.06
C ASN A 49 -5.51 -9.60 -6.95
N LEU A 50 -5.82 -8.34 -6.65
CA LEU A 50 -4.83 -7.28 -6.46
C LEU A 50 -4.05 -7.42 -5.14
N THR A 51 -4.68 -7.97 -4.11
CA THR A 51 -4.07 -8.09 -2.77
C THR A 51 -3.40 -9.44 -2.56
N TRP A 52 -3.91 -10.51 -3.16
CA TRP A 52 -3.47 -11.89 -2.92
C TRP A 52 -1.98 -12.13 -3.11
N PRO A 53 -1.29 -11.64 -4.17
CA PRO A 53 0.13 -11.92 -4.37
C PRO A 53 1.01 -11.39 -3.23
N VAL A 54 0.65 -10.24 -2.66
CA VAL A 54 1.40 -9.61 -1.56
C VAL A 54 1.01 -10.26 -0.23
N LEU A 55 -0.30 -10.38 0.04
CA LEU A 55 -0.79 -11.00 1.27
C LEU A 55 -0.31 -12.44 1.41
N ASN A 56 -0.33 -13.24 0.34
CA ASN A 56 0.11 -14.64 0.38
C ASN A 56 1.61 -14.77 0.68
N LYS A 57 2.44 -13.83 0.22
CA LYS A 57 3.86 -13.80 0.59
C LYS A 57 4.04 -13.46 2.07
N VAL A 58 3.30 -12.47 2.57
CA VAL A 58 3.42 -12.00 3.96
C VAL A 58 2.84 -13.01 4.95
N ARG A 59 1.74 -13.71 4.62
CA ARG A 59 1.14 -14.79 5.42
C ARG A 59 2.12 -15.94 5.73
N ARG A 60 3.20 -16.10 4.97
CA ARG A 60 4.27 -17.08 5.25
C ARG A 60 5.13 -16.70 6.45
N PHE A 61 5.20 -15.42 6.78
CA PHE A 61 5.99 -14.88 7.88
C PHE A 61 5.13 -14.53 9.10
N VAL A 62 3.83 -14.36 8.91
CA VAL A 62 2.88 -14.03 9.97
C VAL A 62 2.33 -15.30 10.62
N PRO A 63 2.22 -15.36 11.96
CA PRO A 63 1.58 -16.46 12.66
C PRO A 63 0.21 -16.82 12.10
N SER A 64 -0.06 -18.13 11.96
CA SER A 64 -1.26 -18.62 11.30
C SER A 64 -2.57 -18.21 11.98
N PHE A 65 -2.55 -17.99 13.29
CA PHE A 65 -3.72 -17.56 14.05
C PHE A 65 -4.22 -16.15 13.66
N LEU A 66 -3.35 -15.28 13.14
CA LEU A 66 -3.69 -13.89 12.76
C LEU A 66 -4.48 -13.77 11.45
N TRP A 67 -4.56 -14.84 10.66
CA TRP A 67 -5.30 -14.84 9.39
C TRP A 67 -6.29 -15.99 9.24
N LYS A 68 -6.13 -17.09 10.00
CA LYS A 68 -7.06 -18.22 9.98
C LYS A 68 -8.27 -18.07 10.89
N SER A 69 -8.28 -17.12 11.83
CA SER A 69 -9.36 -16.95 12.83
C SER A 69 -10.63 -16.28 12.27
N GLY A 70 -10.83 -16.30 10.95
CA GLY A 70 -11.98 -15.70 10.28
C GLY A 70 -11.89 -14.19 10.04
N ILE A 71 -10.92 -13.51 10.64
CA ILE A 71 -10.53 -12.13 10.35
C ILE A 71 -9.07 -12.14 9.90
N ASP A 72 -8.79 -11.58 8.72
CA ASP A 72 -7.42 -11.49 8.22
C ASP A 72 -6.77 -10.16 8.60
N PHE A 73 -5.81 -10.21 9.53
CA PHE A 73 -5.01 -9.03 9.93
C PHE A 73 -3.77 -8.82 9.04
N THR A 74 -3.48 -9.73 8.11
CA THR A 74 -2.34 -9.59 7.19
C THR A 74 -2.39 -8.28 6.39
N PRO A 75 -3.55 -7.84 5.82
CA PRO A 75 -3.59 -6.58 5.07
C PRO A 75 -3.23 -5.38 5.93
N VAL A 76 -3.58 -5.37 7.21
CA VAL A 76 -3.21 -4.29 8.14
C VAL A 76 -1.69 -4.22 8.33
N LEU A 77 -1.03 -5.36 8.51
CA LEU A 77 0.44 -5.41 8.60
C LEU A 77 1.09 -4.90 7.31
N VAL A 78 0.54 -5.26 6.15
CA VAL A 78 1.02 -4.75 4.85
C VAL A 78 0.79 -3.25 4.72
N MET A 79 -0.35 -2.72 5.15
CA MET A 79 -0.63 -1.28 5.16
C MET A 79 0.39 -0.52 6.00
N ILE A 80 0.71 -1.00 7.21
CA ILE A 80 1.70 -0.36 8.09
C ILE A 80 3.06 -0.30 7.39
N LEU A 81 3.51 -1.42 6.82
CA LEU A 81 4.77 -1.47 6.09
C LEU A 81 4.75 -0.55 4.87
N LEU A 82 3.63 -0.50 4.14
CA LEU A 82 3.49 0.31 2.95
C LEU A 82 3.52 1.81 3.27
N ILE A 83 2.84 2.25 4.33
CA ILE A 83 2.87 3.64 4.80
C ILE A 83 4.31 4.01 5.21
N PHE A 84 4.99 3.13 5.94
CA PHE A 84 6.38 3.35 6.31
C PHE A 84 7.29 3.52 5.08
N LEU A 85 7.18 2.61 4.09
CA LEU A 85 7.96 2.69 2.85
C LEU A 85 7.59 3.91 2.00
N GLU A 86 6.31 4.26 1.93
CA GLU A 86 5.83 5.46 1.25
C GLU A 86 6.47 6.71 1.84
N THR A 87 6.43 6.85 3.17
CA THR A 87 6.97 8.02 3.86
C THR A 87 8.49 8.10 3.68
N LEU A 88 9.20 6.97 3.76
CA LEU A 88 10.64 6.92 3.52
C LEU A 88 10.98 7.31 2.08
N VAL A 89 10.35 6.69 1.08
CA VAL A 89 10.72 6.87 -0.33
C VAL A 89 10.20 8.20 -0.86
N SER A 90 8.90 8.47 -0.72
CA SER A 90 8.27 9.71 -1.19
C SER A 90 8.84 10.93 -0.46
N GLY A 91 8.96 10.85 0.88
CA GLY A 91 9.54 11.92 1.69
C GLY A 91 10.96 12.25 1.25
N THR A 92 11.83 11.25 1.09
CA THR A 92 13.21 11.46 0.64
C THR A 92 13.28 12.10 -0.75
N LEU A 93 12.44 11.67 -1.70
CA LEU A 93 12.39 12.23 -3.05
C LEU A 93 11.94 13.70 -3.04
N ILE A 94 10.88 14.01 -2.30
CA ILE A 94 10.32 15.37 -2.21
C ILE A 94 11.32 16.29 -1.51
N ASP A 95 11.86 15.89 -0.36
CA ASP A 95 12.81 16.70 0.42
C ASP A 95 14.07 17.00 -0.38
N THR A 96 14.61 16.00 -1.09
CA THR A 96 15.76 16.17 -1.95
C THR A 96 15.44 17.11 -3.11
N GLY A 97 14.26 16.95 -3.73
CA GLY A 97 13.80 17.83 -4.80
C GLY A 97 13.62 19.29 -4.36
N LEU A 98 13.09 19.52 -3.15
CA LEU A 98 12.96 20.85 -2.56
C LEU A 98 14.32 21.50 -2.30
N ARG A 99 15.28 20.74 -1.76
CA ARG A 99 16.66 21.21 -1.54
C ARG A 99 17.34 21.58 -2.86
N LEU A 100 17.13 20.82 -3.93
CA LEU A 100 17.72 21.09 -5.25
C LEU A 100 17.06 22.25 -6.01
N LYS A 101 15.78 22.53 -5.71
CA LYS A 101 15.04 23.64 -6.28
C LYS A 101 15.47 24.99 -5.70
N ASN A 102 15.81 25.01 -4.41
CA ASN A 102 16.22 26.21 -3.67
C ASN A 102 17.74 26.50 -3.75
N ARG A 103 18.50 25.63 -4.42
CA ARG A 103 19.89 25.86 -4.84
C ARG A 103 19.95 26.29 -6.30
#